data_AF-A0A8X6NUJ3-F1
#
_entry.id   AF-A0A8X6NUJ3-F1
#
_cell.length_a   1.000
_cell.length_b   1.000
_cell.length_c   1.000
_cell.angle_alpha   90.00
_cell.angle_beta   90.00
_cell.angle_gamma   90.00
#
_symmetry.space_group_name_H-M   'P 1'
#
loop_
_entity.id
_entity.type
_entity.pdbx_description
1 polymer ?
#
loop_
_entity_poly.entity_id
_entity_poly.type
_entity_poly.pdbx_seq_one_letter_code
_entity_poly.pdbx_strand_id
1 'polypeptide(L)'
;MGHALEVFCDVSREKVRPYKTVIYGQRNFTFEVFCSPHNLSHPGIRATKCPIQDRFIWPSTLKDIIKWTRCCIACQRYKIQRHTLCEPHTTFRFNP
;
A
#
# COMPACT_ATOMS: atom_id res chain seq x y z
N MET A 1 -6.29 32.20 -18.05
CA MET A 1 -6.83 32.54 -16.71
C MET A 1 -6.36 31.45 -15.76
N GLY A 2 -5.31 31.71 -14.98
CA GLY A 2 -4.79 30.74 -14.03
C GLY A 2 -5.67 30.72 -12.79
N HIS A 3 -6.32 29.59 -12.52
CA HIS A 3 -6.98 29.40 -11.24
C HIS A 3 -5.89 29.32 -10.16
N ALA A 4 -5.89 30.26 -9.22
CA ALA A 4 -5.02 30.19 -8.05
C ALA A 4 -5.40 28.93 -7.25
N LEU A 5 -4.54 27.92 -7.32
CA LEU A 5 -4.73 26.65 -6.66
C LEU A 5 -4.07 26.73 -5.28
N GLU A 6 -4.90 26.86 -4.26
CA GLU A 6 -4.45 26.75 -2.88
C GLU A 6 -4.11 25.30 -2.57
N VAL A 7 -2.82 25.05 -2.32
CA VAL A 7 -2.30 23.74 -1.92
C VAL A 7 -1.88 23.81 -0.46
N PHE A 8 -2.54 23.02 0.38
CA PHE A 8 -2.10 22.82 1.75
C PHE A 8 -0.90 21.88 1.74
N CYS A 9 0.16 22.20 2.49
CA CYS A 9 1.37 21.38 2.55
C CYS A 9 1.71 21.08 4.00
N ASP A 10 2.13 19.84 4.27
CA ASP A 10 2.76 19.47 5.52
C ASP A 10 4.27 19.71 5.43
N VAL A 11 4.78 20.58 6.30
CA VAL A 11 6.19 20.97 6.40
C VAL A 11 6.83 20.49 7.71
N SER A 12 6.14 19.65 8.49
CA SER A 12 6.63 19.14 9.78
C SER A 12 7.83 18.18 9.67
N ARG A 13 8.19 17.74 8.46
CA ARG A 13 9.35 16.88 8.18
C ARG A 13 10.30 17.58 7.21
N GLU A 14 11.48 17.02 7.00
CA GLU A 14 12.50 17.55 6.07
C GLU A 14 12.00 17.79 4.63
N LYS A 15 10.91 17.12 4.23
CA LYS A 15 10.30 17.25 2.90
C LYS A 15 8.91 17.87 2.99
N VAL A 16 8.67 18.84 2.11
CA VAL A 16 7.35 19.42 1.86
C VAL A 16 6.46 18.37 1.22
N ARG A 17 5.32 18.10 1.84
CA ARG A 17 4.38 17.08 1.37
C ARG A 17 3.01 17.70 1.12
N PRO A 18 2.61 17.90 -0.15
CA PRO A 18 1.30 18.43 -0.46
C PRO A 18 0.20 17.52 0.08
N TYR A 19 -0.76 18.16 0.74
CA TYR A 19 -2.00 17.60 1.22
C TYR A 19 -3.01 17.59 0.07
N LYS A 20 -3.78 16.52 -0.04
CA LYS A 20 -4.95 16.51 -0.94
C LYS A 20 -5.95 17.56 -0.46
N THR A 21 -6.00 18.72 -1.12
CA THR A 21 -7.04 19.71 -0.86
C THR A 21 -8.34 19.19 -1.47
N VAL A 22 -9.45 19.32 -0.74
CA VAL A 22 -10.79 18.87 -1.16
C VAL A 22 -11.20 19.48 -2.51
N ILE A 23 -10.59 20.62 -2.86
CA ILE A 23 -10.80 21.42 -4.07
C ILE A 23 -10.62 20.60 -5.36
N TYR A 24 -9.73 19.61 -5.38
CA TYR A 24 -9.44 18.91 -6.64
C TYR A 24 -10.48 17.91 -7.10
N GLY A 25 -11.45 17.46 -6.28
CA GLY A 25 -12.51 16.54 -6.72
C GLY A 25 -12.06 15.23 -7.39
N GLN A 26 -10.76 15.00 -7.56
CA GLN A 26 -10.16 13.87 -8.23
C GLN A 26 -10.14 12.73 -7.22
N ARG A 27 -11.24 12.00 -7.20
CA ARG A 27 -11.36 10.71 -6.50
C ARG A 27 -10.21 9.77 -6.90
N ASN A 28 -9.65 9.94 -8.10
CA ASN A 28 -8.64 9.07 -8.67
C ASN A 28 -7.18 9.45 -8.36
N PHE A 29 -6.85 10.70 -8.01
CA PHE A 29 -5.45 11.10 -7.81
C PHE A 29 -4.73 10.24 -6.77
N THR A 30 -5.36 9.97 -5.63
CA THR A 30 -4.77 9.15 -4.56
C THR A 30 -4.57 7.70 -4.99
N PHE A 31 -5.44 7.20 -5.88
CA PHE A 31 -5.31 5.86 -6.44
C PHE A 31 -4.18 5.82 -7.48
N GLU A 32 -4.02 6.86 -8.31
CA GLU A 32 -2.91 6.99 -9.26
C GLU A 32 -1.56 7.06 -8.54
N VAL A 33 -1.46 7.88 -7.49
CA VAL A 33 -0.28 7.95 -6.61
C VAL A 33 0.04 6.60 -5.98
N PHE A 34 -0.97 5.79 -5.65
CA PHE A 34 -0.77 4.42 -5.19
C PHE A 34 -0.29 3.50 -6.31
N CYS A 35 -0.92 3.54 -7.49
CA CYS A 35 -0.62 2.68 -8.62
C CYS A 35 0.79 2.87 -9.14
N SER A 36 1.33 4.09 -9.13
CA SER A 36 2.68 4.39 -9.63
C SER A 36 3.77 3.52 -9.00
N PRO A 37 3.99 3.51 -7.67
CA PRO A 37 4.95 2.61 -7.03
C PRO A 37 4.45 1.16 -6.94
N HIS A 38 3.13 0.94 -6.82
CA HIS A 38 2.61 -0.41 -6.62
C HIS A 38 2.72 -1.29 -7.86
N ASN A 39 2.43 -0.77 -9.05
CA ASN A 39 2.38 -1.56 -10.29
C ASN A 39 3.78 -1.90 -10.83
N LEU A 40 4.85 -1.29 -10.31
CA LEU A 40 6.24 -1.59 -10.71
C LEU A 40 6.66 -3.00 -10.30
N SER A 41 6.25 -3.45 -9.11
CA SER A 41 6.73 -4.70 -8.54
C SER A 41 5.74 -5.40 -7.61
N HIS A 42 4.50 -4.90 -7.54
CA HIS A 42 3.49 -5.36 -6.59
C HIS A 42 4.00 -5.46 -5.13
N PRO A 43 4.70 -4.43 -4.62
CA PRO A 43 5.29 -4.45 -3.31
C PRO A 43 4.24 -4.58 -2.21
N GLY A 44 4.65 -5.14 -1.07
CA GLY A 44 3.81 -5.23 0.12
C GLY A 44 3.51 -3.87 0.74
N ILE A 45 2.60 -3.86 1.71
CA ILE A 45 2.05 -2.63 2.33
C ILE A 45 3.15 -1.65 2.78
N ARG A 46 4.20 -2.12 3.46
CA ARG A 46 5.28 -1.24 3.95
C ARG A 46 6.06 -0.59 2.80
N ALA A 47 6.41 -1.36 1.78
CA ALA A 47 7.17 -0.91 0.63
C ALA A 47 6.37 0.03 -0.29
N THR A 48 5.03 -0.07 -0.29
CA THR A 48 4.15 0.91 -0.95
C THR A 48 3.95 2.17 -0.09
N LYS A 49 3.81 2.01 1.24
CA LYS A 49 3.50 3.10 2.18
C LYS A 49 4.61 4.12 2.30
N CYS A 50 5.85 3.68 2.54
CA CYS A 50 6.97 4.57 2.81
C CYS A 50 7.21 5.63 1.72
N PRO A 51 7.35 5.28 0.44
CA PRO A 51 7.59 6.27 -0.62
C PRO A 51 6.40 7.22 -0.84
N ILE A 52 5.17 6.75 -0.60
CA ILE A 52 3.97 7.59 -0.73
C ILE A 52 3.92 8.61 0.41
N GLN A 53 4.08 8.20 1.67
CA GLN A 53 4.00 9.11 2.83
C GLN A 53 5.18 10.09 2.94
N ASP A 54 6.29 9.78 2.26
CA ASP A 54 7.44 10.67 2.13
C ASP A 54 7.14 11.86 1.20
N ARG A 55 6.18 11.72 0.28
CA ARG A 55 5.89 12.72 -0.77
C ARG A 55 4.48 13.29 -0.72
N PHE A 56 3.50 12.53 -0.24
CA PHE A 56 2.08 12.87 -0.30
C PHE A 56 1.36 12.52 1.01
N ILE A 57 0.39 13.34 1.40
CA ILE A 57 -0.46 13.10 2.58
C ILE A 57 -1.93 13.38 2.24
N TRP A 58 -2.83 12.57 2.80
CA TRP A 58 -4.28 12.82 2.77
C TRP A 58 -4.96 12.18 3.99
N PRO A 59 -6.20 12.56 4.33
CA PRO A 59 -6.89 11.93 5.45
C PRO A 59 -7.17 10.47 5.09
N SER A 60 -6.63 9.54 5.87
CA SER A 60 -6.71 8.09 5.68
C SER A 60 -5.70 7.43 4.72
N THR A 61 -4.55 8.06 4.40
CA THR A 61 -3.48 7.47 3.58
C THR A 61 -3.15 6.02 3.94
N LEU A 62 -3.00 5.71 5.24
CA LEU A 62 -2.68 4.36 5.68
C LEU A 62 -3.80 3.35 5.38
N LYS A 63 -5.05 3.73 5.65
CA LYS A 63 -6.22 2.85 5.46
C LYS A 63 -6.40 2.51 3.98
N ASP A 64 -6.24 3.51 3.12
CA ASP A 64 -6.38 3.35 1.67
C ASP A 64 -5.28 2.46 1.09
N ILE A 65 -4.01 2.70 1.43
CA ILE A 65 -2.88 1.89 0.95
C ILE A 65 -3.03 0.43 1.39
N ILE A 66 -3.43 0.19 2.65
CA ILE A 66 -3.68 -1.17 3.15
C ILE A 66 -4.80 -1.83 2.34
N LYS A 67 -5.93 -1.14 2.16
CA LYS A 67 -7.08 -1.65 1.41
C LYS A 67 -6.69 -2.01 -0.02
N TRP A 68 -6.08 -1.09 -0.76
CA TRP A 68 -5.73 -1.30 -2.16
C TRP A 68 -4.66 -2.38 -2.35
N THR A 69 -3.64 -2.43 -1.48
CA THR A 69 -2.63 -3.50 -1.53
C THR A 69 -3.26 -4.88 -1.28
N ARG A 70 -4.23 -4.98 -0.35
CA ARG A 70 -4.95 -6.24 -0.07
C ARG A 70 -5.91 -6.65 -1.17
N CYS A 71 -6.52 -5.67 -1.86
CA CYS A 71 -7.43 -5.90 -2.98
C CYS A 71 -6.71 -6.13 -4.32
N CYS A 72 -5.38 -6.03 -4.37
CA CYS A 72 -4.64 -6.28 -5.60
C CYS A 72 -4.70 -7.76 -6.00
N ILE A 73 -5.37 -8.04 -7.12
CA ILE A 73 -5.57 -9.40 -7.64
C ILE A 73 -4.22 -10.08 -7.95
N ALA A 74 -3.26 -9.36 -8.53
CA ALA A 74 -1.92 -9.90 -8.81
C ALA A 74 -1.20 -10.32 -7.52
N CYS A 75 -1.23 -9.46 -6.49
CA CYS A 75 -0.69 -9.79 -5.18
C CYS A 75 -1.40 -10.98 -4.53
N GLN A 76 -2.73 -11.05 -4.62
CA GLN A 76 -3.52 -12.13 -4.05
C GLN A 76 -3.19 -13.48 -4.69
N ARG A 77 -3.06 -13.52 -6.02
CA ARG A 77 -2.71 -14.75 -6.76
C ARG A 77 -1.33 -15.26 -6.42
N TYR A 78 -0.34 -14.36 -6.26
CA TYR A 78 1.04 -14.74 -5.99
C TYR A 78 1.30 -15.14 -4.52
N LYS A 79 0.56 -14.57 -3.57
CA LYS A 79 0.76 -14.83 -2.13
C LYS A 79 0.06 -16.07 -1.58
N ILE A 80 -0.39 -16.97 -2.46
CA ILE A 80 -0.94 -18.26 -2.04
C ILE A 80 0.25 -19.20 -1.76
N GLN A 81 0.78 -19.15 -0.55
CA GLN A 81 1.74 -20.15 -0.07
C GLN A 81 0.96 -21.42 0.27
N ARG A 82 1.30 -22.52 -0.40
CA ARG A 82 0.80 -23.86 -0.02
C ARG A 82 1.79 -24.43 0.99
N HIS A 83 1.30 -24.88 2.14
CA HIS A 83 2.10 -25.75 2.98
C HIS A 83 2.32 -27.05 2.20
N THR A 84 3.56 -27.34 1.82
CA THR A 84 3.94 -28.70 1.47
C THR A 84 3.73 -29.49 2.75
N LEU A 85 2.74 -30.38 2.76
CA LEU A 85 2.60 -31.36 3.83
C LEU A 85 3.91 -32.14 3.88
N CYS A 86 4.78 -31.84 4.85
CA CYS A 86 5.73 -32.85 5.28
C CYS A 86 4.90 -33.94 5.92
N GLU A 87 4.99 -35.16 5.38
CA GLU A 87 4.37 -36.32 6.03
C GLU A 87 4.76 -36.32 7.51
N PRO A 88 3.80 -36.50 8.44
CA PRO A 88 4.17 -36.74 9.81
C PRO A 88 4.99 -38.03 9.82
N HIS A 89 6.28 -37.94 10.14
CA HIS A 89 7.12 -39.10 10.42
C HIS A 89 6.55 -39.82 11.65
N THR A 90 5.57 -40.69 11.42
CA THR A 90 4.95 -41.54 12.43
C THR A 90 5.90 -42.68 12.77
N THR A 91 6.77 -42.46 13.75
CA THR A 91 7.39 -43.54 14.53
C THR A 91 7.33 -43.23 16.02
N PHE A 92 6.13 -43.29 16.60
CA PHE A 92 6.00 -43.66 18.00
C PHE A 92 5.64 -45.14 18.04
N ARG A 93 6.68 -46.00 18.07
CA ARG A 93 6.52 -47.40 18.45
C ARG A 93 6.17 -47.44 19.93
N PHE A 94 4.96 -47.89 20.27
CA PHE A 94 4.73 -48.50 21.57
C PHE A 94 5.50 -49.83 21.58
N ASN A 95 6.47 -49.94 22.48
CA ASN A 95 7.09 -51.22 22.84
C ASN A 95 6.24 -51.84 23.96
N PRO A 96 5.97 -53.17 23.95
CA PRO A 96 4.95 -53.81 24.77
C PRO A 96 5.23 -53.74 26.27
#